data_AF-A0A1T4TV02-F1
#
_entry.id   AF-A0A1T4TV02-F1
#
_cell.length_a   1.000
_cell.length_b   1.000
_cell.length_c   1.000
_cell.angle_alpha   90.00
_cell.angle_beta   90.00
_cell.angle_gamma   90.00
#
_symmetry.space_group_name_H-M   'P 1'
#
loop_
_entity.id
_entity.type
_entity.pdbx_description
1 polymer ?
#
loop_
_entity_poly.entity_id
_entity_poly.type
_entity_poly.pdbx_seq_one_letter_code
_entity_poly.pdbx_strand_id
1 'polypeptide(L)'
;MNILRNFMLLILCLIIGCDKKSHIDYSSFNIKPEIIPHQKQQGFIITKNCSPFKIPSQFNNLEYTAKKLINSHWLSNPNYLEDINHLIYLFNQTHIQKADVFIQALNNSALIYKKNMTTVNITKIKLQADINQKLNYYQQELMAIDTYLDIIKTDEKQYIENISCIKKEIKEKQQYYTKLRRSLKNDLQNMSLNDTLIFDIISEIKFKYRIDKTLHCSKYLDIYENIKLISPHSCIYYNKEELISKIPKEYQYNATITFNKYIPELWKTMVQLNGYFEPNYNKQVFDKYLQKDLMIANNNLNIKRTIKKEQSSQYLIEKLIDKNKQLNKQMADDINKELLDENNLIDISSSAFYEEITPLLNKNIKNPIMNFALLYNNKSLINSFTQEYATKILNEYPKELTFSIADNGSFTLPKIRGNHYKIVIDVKESYSVIYNSYNILTPPTDLRQNSPNTTSMEYNLNQIISQKLFRLWYNS
;
A
#
# COMPACT_ATOMS: atom_id res chain seq x y z
N MET A 1 51.42 29.07 56.01
CA MET A 1 50.68 30.05 56.85
C MET A 1 51.05 31.43 56.35
N ASN A 2 50.26 31.96 55.43
CA ASN A 2 49.15 32.89 55.70
C ASN A 2 49.68 34.33 55.64
N ILE A 3 49.09 35.28 54.92
CA ILE A 3 47.98 35.33 53.94
C ILE A 3 47.92 36.84 53.58
N LEU A 4 47.49 37.17 52.36
CA LEU A 4 46.93 38.47 51.94
C LEU A 4 47.80 39.73 52.11
N ARG A 5 48.35 40.22 50.99
CA ARG A 5 47.93 41.49 50.34
C ARG A 5 48.89 41.87 49.21
N ASN A 6 48.31 42.46 48.17
CA ASN A 6 48.96 43.09 47.01
C ASN A 6 48.96 42.24 45.73
N PHE A 7 47.77 41.78 45.34
CA PHE A 7 47.40 41.77 43.93
C PHE A 7 46.63 43.07 43.67
N MET A 8 47.34 44.10 43.24
CA MET A 8 46.76 45.29 42.64
C MET A 8 47.70 45.82 41.57
N LEU A 9 47.08 46.20 40.45
CA LEU A 9 47.62 46.86 39.26
C LEU A 9 48.22 45.96 38.19
N LEU A 10 47.35 45.52 37.26
CA LEU A 10 47.32 46.19 35.95
C LEU A 10 45.98 45.96 35.25
N ILE A 11 45.38 47.09 34.92
CA ILE A 11 44.15 47.28 34.16
C ILE A 11 44.38 46.86 32.72
N LEU A 12 43.52 45.99 32.20
CA LEU A 12 43.25 45.85 30.77
C LEU A 12 41.72 45.78 30.60
N CYS A 13 41.14 46.95 30.39
CA CYS A 13 39.98 47.23 29.55
C CYS A 13 38.94 46.11 29.38
N LEU A 14 38.15 45.85 30.42
CA LEU A 14 36.73 45.61 30.22
C LEU A 14 36.00 46.88 30.66
N ILE A 15 35.97 47.87 29.78
CA ILE A 15 34.83 48.78 29.75
C ILE A 15 33.66 47.87 29.39
N ILE A 16 33.03 47.31 30.42
CA ILE A 16 31.61 46.96 30.37
C ILE A 16 30.96 48.31 30.12
N GLY A 17 30.75 48.65 28.84
CA GLY A 17 29.90 49.77 28.49
C GLY A 17 28.57 49.46 29.14
N CYS A 18 28.22 50.17 30.20
CA CYS A 18 26.93 50.05 30.84
C CYS A 18 25.86 50.21 29.75
N ASP A 19 25.04 49.18 29.59
CA ASP A 19 23.87 49.23 28.74
C ASP A 19 23.02 50.43 29.19
N LYS A 20 22.62 51.28 28.23
CA LYS A 20 21.87 52.50 28.55
C LYS A 20 20.55 52.09 29.19
N LYS A 21 20.36 52.51 30.45
CA LYS A 21 19.10 52.36 31.18
C LYS A 21 18.02 53.18 30.46
N SER A 22 16.92 52.52 30.11
CA SER A 22 15.77 53.14 29.46
C SER A 22 14.54 53.04 30.36
N HIS A 23 13.52 53.86 30.08
CA HIS A 23 12.31 53.95 30.89
C HIS A 23 11.05 54.11 30.03
N ILE A 24 9.95 53.50 30.46
CA ILE A 24 8.62 53.67 29.88
C ILE A 24 7.82 54.60 30.79
N ASP A 25 7.35 55.71 30.23
CA ASP A 25 6.50 56.64 30.95
C ASP A 25 5.03 56.22 30.88
N TYR A 26 4.60 55.32 31.79
CA TYR A 26 3.20 54.88 31.87
C TYR A 26 2.20 56.03 32.06
N SER A 27 2.63 57.12 32.70
CA SER A 27 1.77 58.29 32.92
C SER A 27 1.41 58.96 31.60
N SER A 28 2.34 59.01 30.63
CA SER A 28 2.08 59.52 29.29
C SER A 28 1.03 58.73 28.53
N PHE A 29 0.77 57.47 28.91
CA PHE A 29 -0.26 56.62 28.31
C PHE A 29 -1.60 56.68 29.06
N ASN A 30 -1.74 57.58 30.05
CA ASN A 30 -2.89 57.67 30.96
C ASN A 30 -3.18 56.35 31.69
N ILE A 31 -2.12 55.59 32.00
CA ILE A 31 -2.20 54.31 32.70
C ILE A 31 -1.61 54.53 34.09
N LYS A 32 -2.38 54.23 35.13
CA LYS A 32 -1.78 54.05 36.45
C LYS A 32 -0.87 52.82 36.35
N PRO A 33 0.35 52.85 36.88
CA PRO A 33 1.17 51.64 36.98
C PRO A 33 0.47 50.67 37.93
N GLU A 34 -0.53 49.96 37.43
CA GLU A 34 -1.08 48.79 38.07
C GLU A 34 -0.06 47.69 37.83
N ILE A 35 0.59 47.30 38.92
CA ILE A 35 1.36 46.06 39.02
C ILE A 35 0.45 44.99 38.44
N ILE A 36 0.76 44.45 37.25
CA ILE A 36 0.10 43.25 36.74
C ILE A 36 0.66 42.13 37.62
N PRO A 37 -0.05 41.67 38.66
CA PRO A 37 0.53 40.72 39.59
C PRO A 37 0.67 39.41 38.82
N HIS A 38 1.89 38.85 38.83
CA HIS A 38 2.27 37.54 38.29
C HIS A 38 2.72 37.44 36.82
N GLN A 39 2.80 38.52 36.03
CA GLN A 39 3.48 38.49 34.73
C GLN A 39 4.63 39.49 34.68
N LYS A 40 5.87 39.00 34.58
CA LYS A 40 7.01 39.86 34.26
C LYS A 40 6.72 40.55 32.93
N GLN A 41 6.56 41.87 32.92
CA GLN A 41 6.42 42.61 31.68
C GLN A 41 7.68 42.36 30.83
N GLN A 42 7.47 42.05 29.55
CA GLN A 42 8.53 41.67 28.64
C GLN A 42 8.41 42.50 27.36
N GLY A 43 9.56 42.99 26.88
CA GLY A 43 9.68 43.60 25.57
C GLY A 43 10.38 42.66 24.59
N PHE A 44 10.07 42.84 23.31
CA PHE A 44 10.56 42.04 22.20
C PHE A 44 11.31 42.91 21.19
N ILE A 45 12.43 42.41 20.67
CA ILE A 45 13.23 43.07 19.64
C ILE A 45 12.98 42.38 18.31
N ILE A 46 12.39 43.10 17.37
CA ILE A 46 12.16 42.66 16.00
C ILE A 46 13.36 43.02 15.15
N THR A 47 13.91 42.04 14.44
CA THR A 47 14.98 42.22 13.47
C THR A 47 14.49 41.88 12.07
N LYS A 48 15.36 42.05 11.06
CA LYS A 48 15.06 41.61 9.68
C LYS A 48 14.74 40.11 9.59
N ASN A 49 15.34 39.29 10.47
CA ASN A 49 15.27 37.83 10.39
C ASN A 49 14.30 37.22 11.41
N CYS A 50 14.01 37.92 12.52
CA CYS A 50 13.20 37.42 13.61
C CYS A 50 12.09 38.42 13.96
N SER A 51 10.84 37.98 13.96
CA SER A 51 9.66 38.78 14.32
C SER A 51 8.63 37.89 15.01
N PRO A 52 8.07 38.29 16.16
CA PRO A 52 7.01 37.54 16.83
C PRO A 52 5.71 37.53 16.00
N PHE A 53 5.57 38.45 15.03
CA PHE A 53 4.45 38.48 14.10
C PHE A 53 4.63 37.53 12.90
N LYS A 54 5.79 36.90 12.75
CA LYS A 54 6.02 35.91 11.69
C LYS A 54 5.37 34.59 12.10
N ILE A 55 4.47 34.09 11.29
CA ILE A 55 3.80 32.81 11.56
C ILE A 55 4.77 31.67 11.26
N PRO A 56 4.94 30.72 12.20
CA PRO A 56 5.77 29.55 11.97
C PRO A 56 5.27 28.72 10.79
N SER A 57 6.18 28.17 9.99
CA SER A 57 5.83 27.24 8.90
C SER A 57 5.05 26.02 9.40
N GLN A 58 5.32 25.59 10.64
CA GLN A 58 4.59 24.51 11.30
C GLN A 58 3.08 24.80 11.41
N PHE A 59 2.69 26.05 11.70
CA PHE A 59 1.28 26.43 11.76
C PHE A 59 0.63 26.39 10.37
N ASN A 60 1.31 26.93 9.35
CA ASN A 60 0.84 26.90 7.97
C ASN A 60 0.67 25.46 7.47
N ASN A 61 1.63 24.58 7.76
CA ASN A 61 1.55 23.17 7.38
C ASN A 61 0.35 22.48 8.05
N LEU A 62 0.11 22.77 9.32
CA LEU A 62 -1.00 22.20 10.09
C LEU A 62 -2.37 22.66 9.55
N GLU A 63 -2.54 23.96 9.29
CA GLU A 63 -3.77 24.51 8.68
C GLU A 63 -4.01 23.92 7.28
N TYR A 64 -3.00 23.97 6.41
CA TYR A 64 -3.08 23.43 5.06
C TYR A 64 -3.45 21.94 5.05
N THR A 65 -2.80 21.15 5.90
CA THR A 65 -3.04 19.70 5.99
C THR A 65 -4.45 19.42 6.51
N ALA A 66 -4.92 20.16 7.52
CA ALA A 66 -6.27 20.04 8.04
C ALA A 66 -7.32 20.34 6.96
N LYS A 67 -7.15 21.46 6.23
CA LYS A 67 -8.05 21.84 5.15
C LYS A 67 -8.04 20.83 4.00
N LYS A 68 -6.85 20.35 3.61
CA LYS A 68 -6.70 19.31 2.57
C LYS A 68 -7.42 18.02 2.95
N LEU A 69 -7.29 17.58 4.20
CA LEU A 69 -7.94 16.37 4.70
C LEU A 69 -9.47 16.50 4.72
N ILE A 70 -10.00 17.65 5.18
CA ILE A 70 -11.44 17.93 5.20
C ILE A 70 -12.05 17.87 3.79
N ASN A 71 -11.32 18.39 2.80
CA ASN A 71 -11.77 18.42 1.41
C ASN A 71 -11.45 17.13 0.64
N SER A 72 -10.77 16.17 1.27
CA SER A 72 -10.41 14.90 0.64
C SER A 72 -11.53 13.89 0.79
N HIS A 73 -11.87 13.21 -0.31
CA HIS A 73 -12.85 12.14 -0.29
C HIS A 73 -12.21 10.84 0.23
N TRP A 74 -12.73 10.33 1.33
CA TRP A 74 -12.10 9.24 2.09
C TRP A 74 -12.00 7.91 1.33
N LEU A 75 -12.86 7.68 0.33
CA LEU A 75 -12.84 6.44 -0.44
C LEU A 75 -11.84 6.49 -1.62
N SER A 76 -11.66 7.66 -2.23
CA SER A 76 -10.82 7.82 -3.42
C SER A 76 -9.39 8.28 -3.09
N ASN A 77 -9.15 8.75 -1.86
CA ASN A 77 -7.80 9.04 -1.39
C ASN A 77 -7.11 7.76 -0.87
N PRO A 78 -6.07 7.25 -1.54
CA PRO A 78 -5.36 6.03 -1.12
C PRO A 78 -4.63 6.21 0.22
N ASN A 79 -4.28 7.44 0.59
CA ASN A 79 -3.47 7.74 1.77
C ASN A 79 -4.30 8.34 2.90
N TYR A 80 -5.63 8.20 2.87
CA TYR A 80 -6.52 8.92 3.80
C TYR A 80 -6.21 8.68 5.28
N LEU A 81 -5.89 7.43 5.66
CA LEU A 81 -5.48 7.11 7.04
C LEU A 81 -4.12 7.70 7.40
N GLU A 82 -3.19 7.75 6.45
CA GLU A 82 -1.87 8.35 6.64
C GLU A 82 -2.01 9.87 6.82
N ASP A 83 -2.85 10.52 6.03
CA ASP A 83 -3.16 11.95 6.15
C ASP A 83 -3.77 12.29 7.52
N ILE A 84 -4.67 11.44 8.05
CA ILE A 84 -5.19 11.58 9.42
C ILE A 84 -4.06 11.49 10.45
N ASN A 85 -3.22 10.46 10.35
CA ASN A 85 -2.12 10.23 11.30
C ASN A 85 -1.07 11.35 11.23
N HIS A 86 -0.78 11.85 10.03
CA HIS A 86 0.11 12.98 9.83
C HIS A 86 -0.44 14.24 10.50
N LEU A 87 -1.73 14.51 10.37
CA LEU A 87 -2.35 15.65 11.03
C LEU A 87 -2.36 15.51 12.57
N ILE A 88 -2.61 14.30 13.10
CA ILE A 88 -2.44 14.01 14.53
C ILE A 88 -1.02 14.34 14.99
N TYR A 89 -0.01 13.89 14.23
CA TYR A 89 1.38 14.20 14.50
C TYR A 89 1.63 15.72 14.53
N LEU A 90 1.14 16.47 13.54
CA LEU A 90 1.30 17.92 13.50
C LEU A 90 0.66 18.60 14.71
N PHE A 91 -0.55 18.19 15.13
CA PHE A 91 -1.17 18.70 16.34
C PHE A 91 -0.35 18.39 17.59
N ASN A 92 0.18 17.17 17.72
CA ASN A 92 1.05 16.81 18.85
C ASN A 92 2.34 17.64 18.91
N GLN A 93 2.95 17.94 17.76
CA GLN A 93 4.14 18.80 17.67
C GLN A 93 3.87 20.25 18.09
N THR A 94 2.60 20.66 18.20
CA THR A 94 2.28 21.98 18.74
C THR A 94 2.55 22.06 20.24
N HIS A 95 2.49 20.96 21.01
CA HIS A 95 2.57 20.97 22.47
C HIS A 95 1.56 21.92 23.15
N ILE A 96 0.37 22.06 22.55
CA ILE A 96 -0.71 22.95 23.00
C ILE A 96 -1.85 22.09 23.54
N GLN A 97 -2.32 22.36 24.76
CA GLN A 97 -3.35 21.51 25.39
C GLN A 97 -4.68 21.59 24.64
N LYS A 98 -5.03 22.77 24.11
CA LYS A 98 -6.24 22.92 23.27
C LYS A 98 -6.20 22.13 21.96
N ALA A 99 -5.05 21.55 21.57
CA ALA A 99 -4.96 20.65 20.43
C ALA A 99 -5.62 19.27 20.68
N ASP A 100 -5.76 18.85 21.94
CA ASP A 100 -6.21 17.50 22.31
C ASP A 100 -7.60 17.15 21.76
N VAL A 101 -8.51 18.12 21.72
CA VAL A 101 -9.87 17.91 21.18
C VAL A 101 -9.85 17.58 19.69
N PHE A 102 -8.92 18.17 18.93
CA PHE A 102 -8.72 17.89 17.51
C PHE A 102 -8.08 16.51 17.32
N ILE A 103 -7.08 16.18 18.14
CA ILE A 103 -6.40 14.88 18.12
C ILE A 103 -7.39 13.75 18.43
N GLN A 104 -8.24 13.91 19.45
CA GLN A 104 -9.29 12.94 19.79
C GLN A 104 -10.29 12.75 18.64
N ALA A 105 -10.72 13.84 18.00
CA ALA A 105 -11.60 13.76 16.85
C ALA A 105 -10.95 13.04 15.67
N LEU A 106 -9.67 13.29 15.39
CA LEU A 106 -8.92 12.61 14.33
C LEU A 106 -8.69 11.12 14.64
N ASN A 107 -8.42 10.76 15.90
CA ASN A 107 -8.36 9.36 16.31
C ASN A 107 -9.71 8.65 16.07
N ASN A 108 -10.82 9.31 16.38
CA ASN A 108 -12.15 8.80 16.07
C ASN A 108 -12.39 8.69 14.56
N SER A 109 -11.92 9.66 13.77
CA SER A 109 -11.95 9.60 12.30
C SER A 109 -11.19 8.38 11.76
N ALA A 110 -10.00 8.09 12.29
CA ALA A 110 -9.22 6.92 11.91
C ALA A 110 -9.96 5.61 12.22
N LEU A 111 -10.62 5.52 13.37
CA LEU A 111 -11.42 4.35 13.76
C LEU A 111 -12.63 4.14 12.83
N ILE A 112 -13.36 5.23 12.54
CA ILE A 112 -14.50 5.20 11.61
C ILE A 112 -14.04 4.79 10.21
N TYR A 113 -12.95 5.38 9.71
CA TYR A 113 -12.37 5.03 8.42
C TYR A 113 -12.03 3.53 8.34
N LYS A 114 -11.34 2.98 9.34
CA LYS A 114 -11.00 1.54 9.39
C LYS A 114 -12.26 0.67 9.32
N LYS A 115 -13.30 1.02 10.10
CA LYS A 115 -14.58 0.29 10.08
C LYS A 115 -15.25 0.37 8.70
N ASN A 116 -15.25 1.54 8.08
CA ASN A 116 -15.80 1.74 6.75
C ASN A 116 -15.06 0.89 5.70
N MET A 117 -13.74 0.86 5.75
CA MET A 117 -12.92 0.09 4.82
C MET A 117 -13.16 -1.42 4.93
N THR A 118 -13.49 -1.94 6.12
CA THR A 118 -13.94 -3.33 6.26
C THR A 118 -15.20 -3.60 5.43
N THR A 119 -16.21 -2.72 5.50
CA THR A 119 -17.43 -2.87 4.72
C THR A 119 -17.17 -2.74 3.22
N VAL A 120 -16.38 -1.74 2.81
CA VAL A 120 -15.94 -1.55 1.40
C VAL A 120 -15.28 -2.81 0.87
N ASN A 121 -14.34 -3.40 1.62
CA ASN A 121 -13.64 -4.61 1.21
C ASN A 121 -14.56 -5.83 1.12
N ILE A 122 -15.51 -5.99 2.05
CA ILE A 122 -16.50 -7.08 1.97
C ILE A 122 -17.37 -6.93 0.73
N THR A 123 -17.85 -5.71 0.44
CA THR A 123 -18.65 -5.43 -0.77
C THR A 123 -17.83 -5.68 -2.03
N LYS A 124 -16.59 -5.19 -2.08
CA LYS A 124 -15.64 -5.43 -3.18
C LYS A 124 -15.50 -6.92 -3.48
N ILE A 125 -15.26 -7.74 -2.46
CA ILE A 125 -15.08 -9.20 -2.62
C ILE A 125 -16.35 -9.85 -3.17
N LYS A 126 -17.53 -9.47 -2.68
CA LYS A 126 -18.81 -10.01 -3.15
C LYS A 126 -19.08 -9.65 -4.61
N LEU A 127 -18.91 -8.39 -4.98
CA LEU A 127 -19.08 -7.92 -6.36
C LEU A 127 -18.07 -8.60 -7.29
N GLN A 128 -16.82 -8.73 -6.87
CA GLN A 128 -15.80 -9.44 -7.65
C GLN A 128 -16.19 -10.90 -7.90
N ALA A 129 -16.71 -11.59 -6.88
CA ALA A 129 -17.14 -12.98 -7.03
C ALA A 129 -18.29 -13.12 -8.03
N ASP A 130 -19.28 -12.22 -7.98
CA ASP A 130 -20.40 -12.19 -8.93
C ASP A 130 -19.91 -11.93 -10.37
N ILE A 131 -19.06 -10.92 -10.56
CA ILE A 131 -18.49 -10.60 -11.88
C ILE A 131 -17.65 -11.75 -12.41
N ASN A 132 -16.80 -12.36 -11.58
CA ASN A 132 -15.99 -13.51 -11.97
C ASN A 132 -16.87 -14.70 -12.39
N GLN A 133 -17.99 -14.93 -11.70
CA GLN A 133 -18.94 -15.98 -12.07
C GLN A 133 -19.59 -15.70 -13.42
N LYS A 134 -20.06 -14.47 -13.65
CA LYS A 134 -20.65 -14.03 -14.92
C LYS A 134 -19.64 -14.12 -16.08
N LEU A 135 -18.43 -13.59 -15.89
CA LEU A 135 -17.35 -13.68 -16.88
C LEU A 135 -17.04 -15.12 -17.24
N ASN A 136 -16.89 -16.00 -16.23
CA ASN A 136 -16.59 -17.41 -16.48
C ASN A 136 -17.73 -18.10 -17.27
N TYR A 137 -19.00 -17.82 -16.94
CA TYR A 137 -20.14 -18.32 -17.70
C TYR A 137 -20.08 -17.88 -19.18
N TYR A 138 -19.93 -16.57 -19.43
CA TYR A 138 -19.89 -16.04 -20.79
C TYR A 138 -18.68 -16.54 -21.58
N GLN A 139 -17.50 -16.60 -20.96
CA GLN A 139 -16.29 -17.14 -21.58
C GLN A 139 -16.46 -18.62 -21.96
N GLN A 140 -17.07 -19.44 -21.11
CA GLN A 140 -17.34 -20.85 -21.42
C GLN A 140 -18.31 -21.01 -22.60
N GLU A 141 -19.42 -20.27 -22.60
CA GLU A 141 -20.40 -20.31 -23.69
C GLU A 141 -19.81 -19.84 -25.03
N LEU A 142 -19.04 -18.75 -25.02
CA LEU A 142 -18.38 -18.22 -26.21
C LEU A 142 -17.32 -19.19 -26.74
N MET A 143 -16.47 -19.74 -25.86
CA MET A 143 -15.44 -20.71 -26.23
C MET A 143 -16.05 -22.01 -26.80
N ALA A 144 -17.20 -22.45 -26.27
CA ALA A 144 -17.94 -23.56 -26.83
C ALA A 144 -18.42 -23.25 -28.26
N ILE A 145 -19.01 -22.07 -28.49
CA ILE A 145 -19.43 -21.64 -29.83
C ILE A 145 -18.25 -21.57 -30.80
N ASP A 146 -17.13 -20.98 -30.39
CA ASP A 146 -15.93 -20.86 -31.22
C ASP A 146 -15.37 -22.24 -31.59
N THR A 147 -15.34 -23.17 -30.63
CA THR A 147 -14.97 -24.57 -30.88
C THR A 147 -15.89 -25.22 -31.91
N TYR A 148 -17.22 -25.05 -31.77
CA TYR A 148 -18.18 -25.59 -32.74
C TYR A 148 -18.02 -24.96 -34.12
N LEU A 149 -17.80 -23.65 -34.21
CA LEU A 149 -17.58 -22.95 -35.47
C LEU A 149 -16.30 -23.44 -36.16
N ASP A 150 -15.21 -23.62 -35.42
CA ASP A 150 -13.97 -24.19 -35.93
C ASP A 150 -14.19 -25.61 -36.48
N ILE A 151 -14.96 -26.44 -35.75
CA ILE A 151 -15.36 -27.78 -36.19
C ILE A 151 -16.10 -27.76 -37.52
N ILE A 152 -17.08 -26.86 -37.66
CA ILE A 152 -17.91 -26.80 -38.85
C ILE A 152 -17.14 -26.25 -40.06
N LYS A 153 -16.24 -25.28 -39.86
CA LYS A 153 -15.49 -24.62 -40.94
C LYS A 153 -14.35 -25.47 -41.47
N THR A 154 -13.70 -26.26 -40.62
CA THR A 154 -12.58 -27.14 -41.01
C THR A 154 -13.05 -28.24 -41.96
N ASP A 155 -12.25 -28.54 -42.98
CA ASP A 155 -12.60 -29.57 -43.97
C ASP A 155 -12.57 -30.97 -43.34
N GLU A 156 -13.49 -31.85 -43.76
CA GLU A 156 -13.53 -33.22 -43.22
C GLU A 156 -12.22 -33.99 -43.48
N LYS A 157 -11.57 -33.76 -44.62
CA LYS A 157 -10.28 -34.38 -44.97
C LYS A 157 -9.20 -34.00 -43.97
N GLN A 158 -9.16 -32.75 -43.51
CA GLN A 158 -8.19 -32.29 -42.51
C GLN A 158 -8.36 -33.04 -41.18
N TYR A 159 -9.60 -33.31 -40.75
CA TYR A 159 -9.85 -34.14 -39.57
C TYR A 159 -9.36 -35.57 -39.74
N ILE A 160 -9.61 -36.18 -40.91
CA ILE A 160 -9.16 -37.55 -41.21
C ILE A 160 -7.62 -37.62 -41.23
N GLU A 161 -6.97 -36.64 -41.86
CA GLU A 161 -5.50 -36.53 -41.90
C GLU A 161 -4.91 -36.38 -40.48
N ASN A 162 -5.50 -35.51 -39.64
CA ASN A 162 -5.07 -35.34 -38.25
C ASN A 162 -5.20 -36.62 -37.43
N ILE A 163 -6.37 -37.30 -37.50
CA ILE A 163 -6.58 -38.59 -36.83
C ILE A 163 -5.55 -39.63 -37.29
N SER A 164 -5.26 -39.68 -38.59
CA SER A 164 -4.25 -40.59 -39.15
C SER A 164 -2.85 -40.30 -38.58
N CYS A 165 -2.48 -39.01 -38.51
CA CYS A 165 -1.22 -38.56 -37.92
C CYS A 165 -1.09 -39.00 -36.45
N ILE A 166 -2.10 -38.70 -35.63
CA ILE A 166 -2.11 -39.07 -34.20
C ILE A 166 -2.04 -40.59 -34.03
N LYS A 167 -2.81 -41.37 -34.83
CA LYS A 167 -2.74 -42.84 -34.80
C LYS A 167 -1.35 -43.38 -35.15
N LYS A 168 -0.67 -42.74 -36.12
CA LYS A 168 0.71 -43.09 -36.48
C LYS A 168 1.66 -42.81 -35.31
N GLU A 169 1.58 -41.64 -34.69
CA GLU A 169 2.40 -41.29 -33.52
C GLU A 169 2.17 -42.25 -32.34
N ILE A 170 0.90 -42.60 -32.05
CA ILE A 170 0.56 -43.60 -31.04
C ILE A 170 1.23 -44.93 -31.36
N LYS A 171 1.16 -45.40 -32.61
CA LYS A 171 1.76 -46.67 -33.04
C LYS A 171 3.28 -46.65 -32.87
N GLU A 172 3.94 -45.57 -33.28
CA GLU A 172 5.39 -45.40 -33.13
C GLU A 172 5.80 -45.40 -31.64
N LYS A 173 5.06 -44.69 -30.79
CA LYS A 173 5.31 -44.66 -29.34
C LYS A 173 5.04 -45.99 -28.66
N GLN A 174 3.99 -46.72 -29.06
CA GLN A 174 3.72 -48.08 -28.57
C GLN A 174 4.83 -49.07 -28.97
N GLN A 175 5.33 -48.98 -30.20
CA GLN A 175 6.47 -49.77 -30.67
C GLN A 175 7.74 -49.45 -29.87
N TYR A 176 8.00 -48.18 -29.63
CA TYR A 176 9.12 -47.73 -28.78
C TYR A 176 9.00 -48.25 -27.34
N TYR A 177 7.83 -48.12 -26.71
CA TYR A 177 7.55 -48.68 -25.38
C TYR A 177 7.79 -50.19 -25.33
N THR A 178 7.31 -50.92 -26.33
CA THR A 178 7.50 -52.38 -26.44
C THR A 178 8.99 -52.73 -26.59
N LYS A 179 9.74 -51.97 -27.38
CA LYS A 179 11.19 -52.14 -27.55
C LYS A 179 11.93 -51.88 -26.23
N LEU A 180 11.57 -50.84 -25.49
CA LEU A 180 12.13 -50.56 -24.16
C LEU A 180 11.87 -51.72 -23.20
N ARG A 181 10.63 -52.22 -23.13
CA ARG A 181 10.27 -53.33 -22.23
C ARG A 181 11.00 -54.63 -22.59
N ARG A 182 11.16 -54.92 -23.88
CA ARG A 182 11.95 -56.07 -24.35
C ARG A 182 13.43 -55.92 -24.01
N SER A 183 13.99 -54.72 -24.18
CA SER A 183 15.41 -54.47 -23.86
C SER A 183 15.67 -54.59 -22.35
N LEU A 184 14.76 -54.09 -21.52
CA LEU A 184 14.79 -54.31 -20.07
C LEU A 184 14.76 -55.80 -19.73
N LYS A 185 13.85 -56.58 -20.33
CA LYS A 185 13.77 -58.02 -20.13
C LYS A 185 15.09 -58.71 -20.50
N ASN A 186 15.62 -58.43 -21.68
CA ASN A 186 16.84 -59.05 -22.18
C ASN A 186 18.05 -58.72 -21.29
N ASP A 187 18.19 -57.46 -20.85
CA ASP A 187 19.29 -57.06 -19.96
C ASP A 187 19.18 -57.73 -18.58
N LEU A 188 17.97 -58.00 -18.08
CA LEU A 188 17.77 -58.82 -16.87
C LEU A 188 18.06 -60.31 -17.11
N GLN A 189 17.71 -60.86 -18.28
CA GLN A 189 18.03 -62.25 -18.64
C GLN A 189 19.54 -62.47 -18.77
N ASN A 190 20.29 -61.47 -19.24
CA ASN A 190 21.75 -61.51 -19.31
C ASN A 190 22.43 -61.57 -17.94
N MET A 191 21.69 -61.34 -16.84
CA MET A 191 22.14 -61.57 -15.46
C MET A 191 21.83 -62.99 -14.96
N SER A 192 21.46 -63.91 -15.86
CA SER A 192 21.10 -65.30 -15.52
C SER A 192 19.96 -65.43 -14.52
N LEU A 193 19.05 -64.44 -14.48
CA LEU A 193 17.86 -64.48 -13.64
C LEU A 193 16.80 -65.42 -14.25
N ASN A 194 16.04 -66.09 -13.39
CA ASN A 194 14.87 -66.89 -13.75
C ASN A 194 13.82 -66.04 -14.49
N ASP A 195 13.27 -66.54 -15.60
CA ASP A 195 12.18 -65.90 -16.37
C ASP A 195 10.94 -65.53 -15.53
N THR A 196 10.54 -66.35 -14.56
CA THR A 196 9.45 -66.05 -13.62
C THR A 196 9.79 -64.82 -12.77
N LEU A 197 11.01 -64.77 -12.22
CA LEU A 197 11.46 -63.63 -11.43
C LEU A 197 11.52 -62.35 -12.28
N ILE A 198 12.00 -62.45 -13.53
CA ILE A 198 12.05 -61.30 -14.46
C ILE A 198 10.64 -60.78 -14.78
N PHE A 199 9.69 -61.70 -14.99
CA PHE A 199 8.29 -61.34 -15.22
C PHE A 199 7.71 -60.60 -14.00
N ASP A 200 7.93 -61.12 -12.80
CA ASP A 200 7.45 -60.52 -11.54
C ASP A 200 8.04 -59.11 -11.37
N ILE A 201 9.37 -58.97 -11.52
CA ILE A 201 10.06 -57.67 -11.45
C ILE A 201 9.46 -56.64 -12.42
N ILE A 202 9.26 -57.00 -13.69
CA ILE A 202 8.76 -56.05 -14.70
C ILE A 202 7.29 -55.70 -14.46
N SER A 203 6.48 -56.66 -14.02
CA SER A 203 5.04 -56.45 -13.78
C SER A 203 4.76 -55.65 -12.51
N GLU A 204 5.67 -55.68 -11.54
CA GLU A 204 5.52 -55.00 -10.26
C GLU A 204 6.13 -53.59 -10.19
N ILE A 205 6.58 -53.03 -11.31
CA ILE A 205 7.03 -51.63 -11.38
C ILE A 205 5.84 -50.72 -11.07
N LYS A 206 5.92 -50.00 -9.95
CA LYS A 206 4.90 -49.06 -9.47
C LYS A 206 5.47 -47.66 -9.39
N PHE A 207 4.68 -46.67 -9.79
CA PHE A 207 5.04 -45.25 -9.75
C PHE A 207 4.20 -44.49 -8.72
N LYS A 208 4.78 -43.46 -8.10
CA LYS A 208 4.12 -42.53 -7.19
C LYS A 208 4.39 -41.09 -7.61
N TYR A 209 3.36 -40.25 -7.55
CA TYR A 209 3.44 -38.82 -7.82
C TYR A 209 3.32 -38.00 -6.53
N ARG A 210 4.10 -36.93 -6.42
CA ARG A 210 4.02 -35.98 -5.30
C ARG A 210 4.15 -34.54 -5.79
N ILE A 211 3.26 -33.68 -5.31
CA ILE A 211 3.33 -32.23 -5.53
C ILE A 211 4.38 -31.65 -4.57
N ASP A 212 5.30 -30.86 -5.11
CA ASP A 212 6.21 -30.04 -4.30
C ASP A 212 6.19 -28.60 -4.82
N LYS A 213 5.74 -27.67 -3.96
CA LYS A 213 5.66 -26.24 -4.29
C LYS A 213 7.04 -25.57 -4.40
N THR A 214 8.09 -26.24 -3.91
CA THR A 214 9.47 -25.75 -3.83
C THR A 214 10.49 -26.58 -4.63
N LEU A 215 10.06 -27.67 -5.29
CA LEU A 215 10.92 -28.62 -6.03
C LEU A 215 12.08 -29.26 -5.24
N HIS A 216 11.95 -29.40 -3.93
CA HIS A 216 12.85 -30.23 -3.15
C HIS A 216 12.44 -31.70 -3.21
N CYS A 217 12.59 -32.30 -4.40
CA CYS A 217 12.38 -33.73 -4.53
C CYS A 217 13.43 -34.48 -3.70
N SER A 218 13.00 -35.09 -2.59
CA SER A 218 13.84 -35.99 -1.81
C SER A 218 14.42 -37.08 -2.72
N LYS A 219 15.67 -37.48 -2.49
CA LYS A 219 16.32 -38.52 -3.29
C LYS A 219 15.58 -39.86 -3.15
N TYR A 220 15.00 -40.11 -1.98
CA TYR A 220 14.25 -41.30 -1.61
C TYR A 220 12.93 -40.92 -0.92
N LEU A 221 11.89 -41.72 -1.14
CA LEU A 221 10.59 -41.67 -0.47
C LEU A 221 10.27 -43.07 0.08
N ASP A 222 10.67 -43.34 1.33
CA ASP A 222 10.66 -44.67 1.95
C ASP A 222 11.43 -45.68 1.08
N ILE A 223 10.71 -46.59 0.40
CA ILE A 223 11.24 -47.62 -0.51
C ILE A 223 11.23 -47.21 -1.99
N TYR A 224 10.84 -45.97 -2.30
CA TYR A 224 10.75 -45.46 -3.67
C TYR A 224 11.91 -44.51 -4.02
N GLU A 225 12.46 -44.63 -5.23
CA GLU A 225 13.53 -43.78 -5.76
C GLU A 225 12.99 -42.80 -6.81
N ASN A 226 13.54 -41.59 -6.81
CA ASN A 226 13.14 -40.51 -7.72
C ASN A 226 13.55 -40.77 -9.17
N ILE A 227 12.60 -40.62 -10.09
CA ILE A 227 12.80 -40.58 -11.53
C ILE A 227 13.02 -39.13 -11.96
N LYS A 228 14.27 -38.77 -12.26
CA LYS A 228 14.61 -37.46 -12.82
C LYS A 228 14.14 -37.34 -14.27
N LEU A 229 12.86 -37.11 -14.53
CA LEU A 229 12.37 -36.70 -15.85
C LEU A 229 10.94 -36.13 -15.80
N ILE A 230 10.82 -34.90 -16.34
CA ILE A 230 9.61 -34.28 -16.95
C ILE A 230 8.51 -33.80 -15.99
N SER A 231 8.86 -33.02 -14.98
CA SER A 231 7.89 -32.03 -14.50
C SER A 231 8.61 -30.89 -13.79
N PRO A 232 8.38 -29.63 -14.19
CA PRO A 232 8.95 -28.48 -13.50
C PRO A 232 8.32 -28.26 -12.13
N HIS A 233 7.27 -29.00 -11.71
CA HIS A 233 6.57 -28.77 -10.43
C HIS A 233 6.14 -30.05 -9.71
N SER A 234 6.69 -31.21 -10.06
CA SER A 234 6.36 -32.46 -9.37
C SER A 234 7.49 -33.48 -9.39
N CYS A 235 7.42 -34.39 -8.41
CA CYS A 235 8.39 -35.46 -8.23
C CYS A 235 7.72 -36.81 -8.53
N ILE A 236 8.35 -37.61 -9.38
CA ILE A 236 7.91 -38.97 -9.70
C ILE A 236 8.87 -39.95 -9.05
N TYR A 237 8.34 -40.99 -8.41
CA TYR A 237 9.14 -42.03 -7.79
C TYR A 237 8.70 -43.42 -8.25
N TYR A 238 9.59 -44.41 -8.18
CA TYR A 238 9.25 -45.83 -8.40
C TYR A 238 9.84 -46.73 -7.32
N ASN A 239 9.26 -47.91 -7.11
CA ASN A 239 9.59 -48.86 -6.04
C ASN A 239 10.93 -49.62 -6.26
N LYS A 240 12.03 -48.89 -6.52
CA LYS A 240 13.33 -49.48 -6.85
C LYS A 240 13.84 -50.47 -5.81
N GLU A 241 13.88 -50.09 -4.54
CA GLU A 241 14.46 -50.93 -3.49
C GLU A 241 13.68 -52.23 -3.30
N GLU A 242 12.35 -52.17 -3.42
CA GLU A 242 11.47 -53.35 -3.40
C GLU A 242 11.81 -54.31 -4.54
N LEU A 243 11.97 -53.80 -5.77
CA LEU A 243 12.30 -54.61 -6.94
C LEU A 243 13.70 -55.22 -6.85
N ILE A 244 14.69 -54.46 -6.38
CA ILE A 244 16.08 -54.94 -6.21
C ILE A 244 16.17 -56.01 -5.13
N SER A 245 15.39 -55.90 -4.05
CA SER A 245 15.42 -56.86 -2.94
C SER A 245 15.05 -58.29 -3.35
N LYS A 246 14.28 -58.45 -4.45
CA LYS A 246 13.90 -59.74 -5.03
C LYS A 246 14.99 -60.39 -5.88
N ILE A 247 16.04 -59.64 -6.21
CA ILE A 247 17.16 -60.08 -7.06
C ILE A 247 18.29 -60.61 -6.18
N PRO A 248 18.93 -61.75 -6.53
CA PRO A 248 20.09 -62.27 -5.80
C PRO A 248 21.20 -61.21 -5.64
N LYS A 249 21.84 -61.18 -4.47
CA LYS A 249 22.79 -60.12 -4.08
C LYS A 249 23.89 -59.86 -5.12
N GLU A 250 24.38 -60.92 -5.77
CA GLU A 250 25.41 -60.84 -6.82
C GLU A 250 24.99 -60.05 -8.07
N TYR A 251 23.68 -59.91 -8.36
CA TYR A 251 23.17 -59.18 -9.53
C TYR A 251 22.55 -57.82 -9.21
N GLN A 252 22.40 -57.44 -7.93
CA GLN A 252 21.68 -56.23 -7.51
C GLN A 252 22.28 -54.92 -8.06
N TYR A 253 23.61 -54.84 -8.17
CA TYR A 253 24.28 -53.68 -8.75
C TYR A 253 23.97 -53.52 -10.25
N ASN A 254 24.04 -54.62 -11.01
CA ASN A 254 23.73 -54.60 -12.43
C ASN A 254 22.23 -54.31 -12.66
N ALA A 255 21.35 -54.89 -11.85
CA ALA A 255 19.92 -54.59 -11.88
C ALA A 255 19.63 -53.10 -11.64
N THR A 256 20.34 -52.48 -10.69
CA THR A 256 20.24 -51.04 -10.42
C THR A 256 20.57 -50.21 -11.66
N ILE A 257 21.67 -50.54 -12.36
CA ILE A 257 22.08 -49.85 -13.59
C ILE A 257 21.00 -50.03 -14.67
N THR A 258 20.51 -51.24 -14.85
CA THR A 258 19.46 -51.58 -15.81
C THR A 258 18.16 -50.82 -15.53
N PHE A 259 17.72 -50.76 -14.28
CA PHE A 259 16.53 -50.00 -13.86
C PHE A 259 16.67 -48.50 -14.12
N ASN A 260 17.80 -47.92 -13.72
CA ASN A 260 18.09 -46.50 -13.95
C ASN A 260 18.09 -46.12 -15.43
N LYS A 261 18.43 -47.06 -16.32
CA LYS A 261 18.41 -46.86 -17.77
C LYS A 261 17.00 -46.92 -18.37
N TYR A 262 16.19 -47.92 -18.00
CA TYR A 262 14.93 -48.19 -18.72
C TYR A 262 13.68 -47.63 -18.04
N ILE A 263 13.59 -47.65 -16.72
CA ILE A 263 12.36 -47.28 -15.99
C ILE A 263 11.94 -45.81 -16.22
N PRO A 264 12.86 -44.82 -16.22
CA PRO A 264 12.51 -43.44 -16.54
C PRO A 264 11.90 -43.27 -17.93
N GLU A 265 12.45 -43.95 -18.94
CA GLU A 265 11.97 -43.86 -20.32
C GLU A 265 10.65 -44.63 -20.52
N LEU A 266 10.46 -45.75 -19.81
CA LEU A 266 9.19 -46.47 -19.77
C LEU A 266 8.08 -45.58 -19.19
N TRP A 267 8.33 -44.91 -18.06
CA TRP A 267 7.41 -43.97 -17.45
C TRP A 267 7.04 -42.84 -18.41
N LYS A 268 8.05 -42.13 -18.93
CA LYS A 268 7.88 -41.03 -19.89
C LYS A 268 7.00 -41.44 -21.07
N THR A 269 7.32 -42.58 -21.69
CA THR A 269 6.60 -43.04 -22.89
C THR A 269 5.16 -43.43 -22.54
N MET A 270 4.93 -44.08 -21.41
CA MET A 270 3.60 -44.43 -20.93
C MET A 270 2.74 -43.19 -20.69
N VAL A 271 3.28 -42.16 -20.03
CA VAL A 271 2.58 -40.91 -19.74
C VAL A 271 2.30 -40.11 -21.02
N GLN A 272 3.22 -40.08 -21.98
CA GLN A 272 2.97 -39.44 -23.28
C GLN A 272 1.85 -40.12 -24.06
N LEU A 273 1.70 -41.45 -23.92
CA LEU A 273 0.63 -42.21 -24.55
C LEU A 273 -0.71 -41.97 -23.85
N ASN A 274 -0.77 -42.14 -22.53
CA ASN A 274 -2.03 -42.31 -21.80
C ASN A 274 -2.31 -41.23 -20.74
N GLY A 275 -1.39 -40.30 -20.53
CA GLY A 275 -1.42 -39.38 -19.41
C GLY A 275 -1.16 -40.09 -18.08
N TYR A 276 -1.48 -39.43 -16.98
CA TYR A 276 -1.46 -40.01 -15.64
C TYR A 276 -2.46 -39.30 -14.73
N PHE A 277 -3.34 -40.10 -14.13
CA PHE A 277 -4.31 -39.67 -13.14
C PHE A 277 -3.78 -40.01 -11.75
N GLU A 278 -3.70 -39.02 -10.87
CA GLU A 278 -3.28 -39.23 -9.48
C GLU A 278 -4.52 -39.34 -8.57
N PRO A 279 -4.84 -40.54 -8.04
CA PRO A 279 -6.02 -40.75 -7.23
C PRO A 279 -6.01 -39.97 -5.93
N ASN A 280 -4.85 -39.80 -5.28
CA ASN A 280 -4.76 -39.12 -3.99
C ASN A 280 -5.13 -37.63 -4.07
N TYR A 281 -4.99 -37.03 -5.27
CA TYR A 281 -5.38 -35.65 -5.53
C TYR A 281 -6.63 -35.53 -6.40
N ASN A 282 -7.23 -36.66 -6.79
CA ASN A 282 -8.36 -36.74 -7.72
C ASN A 282 -8.15 -35.86 -8.98
N LYS A 283 -6.96 -35.94 -9.59
CA LYS A 283 -6.55 -35.01 -10.64
C LYS A 283 -5.79 -35.70 -11.77
N GLN A 284 -6.14 -35.36 -13.01
CA GLN A 284 -5.30 -35.63 -14.18
C GLN A 284 -4.09 -34.69 -14.12
N VAL A 285 -2.90 -35.25 -13.90
CA VAL A 285 -1.67 -34.48 -13.70
C VAL A 285 -0.96 -34.22 -15.02
N PHE A 286 -0.92 -35.25 -15.88
CA PHE A 286 -0.35 -35.17 -17.22
C PHE A 286 -1.49 -35.23 -18.21
N ASP A 287 -2.08 -34.07 -18.50
CA ASP A 287 -3.32 -33.91 -19.25
C ASP A 287 -3.12 -33.71 -20.75
N LYS A 288 -1.86 -33.64 -21.22
CA LYS A 288 -1.47 -33.62 -22.63
C LYS A 288 -0.89 -34.98 -23.01
N TYR A 289 -1.68 -35.79 -23.73
CA TYR A 289 -1.28 -37.14 -24.11
C TYR A 289 -2.03 -37.60 -25.37
N LEU A 290 -1.38 -38.47 -26.14
CA LEU A 290 -1.82 -38.81 -27.49
C LEU A 290 -3.21 -39.47 -27.54
N GLN A 291 -3.56 -40.30 -26.56
CA GLN A 291 -4.90 -40.91 -26.52
C GLN A 291 -6.02 -39.88 -26.29
N LYS A 292 -5.77 -38.80 -25.54
CA LYS A 292 -6.72 -37.70 -25.39
C LYS A 292 -6.88 -36.95 -26.70
N ASP A 293 -5.76 -36.64 -27.35
CA ASP A 293 -5.76 -35.93 -28.63
C ASP A 293 -6.51 -36.76 -29.69
N LEU A 294 -6.31 -38.08 -29.71
CA LEU A 294 -7.06 -38.99 -30.57
C LEU A 294 -8.56 -38.99 -30.25
N MET A 295 -8.93 -39.04 -28.97
CA MET A 295 -10.34 -38.99 -28.56
C MET A 295 -11.00 -37.68 -29.00
N ILE A 296 -10.35 -36.54 -28.77
CA ILE A 296 -10.83 -35.21 -29.18
C ILE A 296 -10.98 -35.14 -30.70
N ALA A 297 -9.95 -35.56 -31.46
CA ALA A 297 -9.98 -35.52 -32.91
C ALA A 297 -11.10 -36.39 -33.51
N ASN A 298 -11.32 -37.61 -32.97
CA ASN A 298 -12.43 -38.46 -33.39
C ASN A 298 -13.80 -37.84 -33.05
N ASN A 299 -13.94 -37.23 -31.87
CA ASN A 299 -15.17 -36.55 -31.48
C ASN A 299 -15.48 -35.37 -32.42
N ASN A 300 -14.47 -34.55 -32.76
CA ASN A 300 -14.61 -33.44 -33.69
C ASN A 300 -15.05 -33.91 -35.08
N LEU A 301 -14.45 -34.99 -35.60
CA LEU A 301 -14.87 -35.61 -36.86
C LEU A 301 -16.33 -36.11 -36.79
N ASN A 302 -16.72 -36.72 -35.67
CA ASN A 302 -18.09 -37.19 -35.48
C ASN A 302 -19.08 -36.03 -35.50
N ILE A 303 -18.80 -34.95 -34.77
CA ILE A 303 -19.61 -33.71 -34.78
C ILE A 303 -19.75 -33.16 -36.20
N LYS A 304 -18.64 -33.01 -36.95
CA LYS A 304 -18.65 -32.56 -38.35
C LYS A 304 -19.58 -33.40 -39.22
N ARG A 305 -19.52 -34.73 -39.08
CA ARG A 305 -20.34 -35.68 -39.85
C ARG A 305 -21.81 -35.63 -39.48
N THR A 306 -22.14 -35.49 -38.20
CA THR A 306 -23.52 -35.33 -37.73
C THR A 306 -24.14 -34.06 -38.29
N ILE A 307 -23.43 -32.93 -38.21
CA ILE A 307 -23.91 -31.63 -38.72
C ILE A 307 -24.18 -31.69 -40.23
N LYS A 308 -23.30 -32.33 -41.00
CA LYS A 308 -23.48 -32.51 -42.45
C LYS A 308 -24.73 -33.33 -42.81
N LYS A 309 -25.20 -34.21 -41.92
CA LYS A 309 -26.39 -35.06 -42.13
C LYS A 309 -27.69 -34.36 -41.72
N GLU A 310 -27.66 -33.56 -40.67
CA GLU A 310 -28.88 -33.07 -40.01
C GLU A 310 -29.34 -31.69 -40.51
N GLN A 311 -28.44 -30.82 -40.98
CA GLN A 311 -28.77 -29.44 -41.39
C GLN A 311 -27.84 -28.90 -42.49
N SER A 312 -28.28 -27.84 -43.19
CA SER A 312 -27.36 -27.03 -44.01
C SER A 312 -26.31 -26.39 -43.09
N SER A 313 -25.03 -26.72 -43.29
CA SER A 313 -23.94 -26.19 -42.47
C SER A 313 -23.88 -24.66 -42.47
N GLN A 314 -24.31 -24.02 -43.56
CA GLN A 314 -24.38 -22.56 -43.67
C GLN A 314 -25.34 -21.96 -42.63
N TYR A 315 -26.55 -22.51 -42.51
CA TYR A 315 -27.58 -22.04 -41.58
C TYR A 315 -27.12 -22.19 -40.12
N LEU A 316 -26.46 -23.29 -39.78
CA LEU A 316 -25.95 -23.52 -38.43
C LEU A 316 -24.81 -22.54 -38.07
N ILE A 317 -23.93 -22.22 -39.02
CA ILE A 317 -22.88 -21.21 -38.84
C ILE A 317 -23.50 -19.85 -38.54
N GLU A 318 -24.48 -19.41 -39.32
CA GLU A 318 -25.17 -18.13 -39.12
C GLU A 318 -25.81 -18.06 -37.74
N LYS A 319 -26.55 -19.10 -37.34
CA LYS A 319 -27.16 -19.20 -36.01
C LYS A 319 -26.14 -19.11 -34.87
N LEU A 320 -24.98 -19.77 -35.00
CA LEU A 320 -23.91 -19.73 -34.00
C LEU A 320 -23.24 -18.35 -33.93
N ILE A 321 -23.03 -17.69 -35.08
CA ILE A 321 -22.50 -16.32 -35.13
C ILE A 321 -23.47 -15.35 -34.45
N ASP A 322 -24.77 -15.49 -34.71
CA ASP A 322 -25.79 -14.64 -34.08
C ASP A 322 -25.89 -14.89 -32.57
N LYS A 323 -25.80 -16.15 -32.12
CA LYS A 323 -25.71 -16.47 -30.68
C LYS A 323 -24.45 -15.86 -30.05
N ASN A 324 -23.30 -15.91 -30.74
CA ASN A 324 -22.05 -15.30 -30.27
C ASN A 324 -22.20 -13.77 -30.09
N LYS A 325 -22.77 -13.08 -31.09
CA LYS A 325 -23.06 -11.64 -31.00
C LYS A 325 -24.03 -11.33 -29.86
N GLN A 326 -25.07 -12.14 -29.69
CA GLN A 326 -26.05 -11.98 -28.61
C GLN A 326 -25.39 -12.13 -27.23
N LEU A 327 -24.57 -13.16 -27.03
CA LEU A 327 -23.85 -13.37 -25.76
C LEU A 327 -22.87 -12.25 -25.45
N ASN A 328 -22.14 -11.76 -26.45
CA ASN A 328 -21.23 -10.62 -26.26
C ASN A 328 -21.98 -9.35 -25.84
N LYS A 329 -23.17 -9.11 -26.42
CA LYS A 329 -24.02 -7.99 -26.01
C LYS A 329 -24.55 -8.19 -24.59
N GLN A 330 -25.09 -9.37 -24.27
CA GLN A 330 -25.57 -9.69 -22.93
C GLN A 330 -24.47 -9.55 -21.87
N MET A 331 -23.24 -10.00 -22.17
CA MET A 331 -22.09 -9.82 -21.29
C MET A 331 -21.79 -8.34 -21.04
N ALA A 332 -21.87 -7.49 -22.06
CA ALA A 332 -21.66 -6.05 -21.92
C ALA A 332 -22.78 -5.36 -21.12
N ASP A 333 -24.02 -5.86 -21.23
CA ASP A 333 -25.17 -5.34 -20.48
C ASP A 333 -25.18 -5.82 -19.02
N ASP A 334 -24.76 -7.07 -18.75
CA ASP A 334 -24.79 -7.71 -17.42
C ASP A 334 -23.60 -7.31 -16.52
N ILE A 335 -22.50 -6.85 -17.13
CA ILE A 335 -21.27 -6.48 -16.45
C ILE A 335 -21.05 -4.98 -16.62
N ASN A 336 -21.32 -4.23 -15.56
CA ASN A 336 -21.04 -2.80 -15.55
C ASN A 336 -19.53 -2.55 -15.57
N LYS A 337 -19.00 -2.13 -16.73
CA LYS A 337 -17.58 -1.81 -16.90
C LYS A 337 -17.11 -0.64 -16.04
N GLU A 338 -17.99 0.26 -15.64
CA GLU A 338 -17.62 1.40 -14.78
C GLU A 338 -17.29 0.96 -13.34
N LEU A 339 -17.68 -0.26 -12.95
CA LEU A 339 -17.26 -0.87 -11.68
C LEU A 339 -15.85 -1.48 -11.76
N LEU A 340 -15.26 -1.58 -12.95
CA LEU A 340 -14.06 -2.36 -13.19
C LEU A 340 -12.87 -1.48 -13.60
N ASP A 341 -11.68 -1.87 -13.15
CA ASP A 341 -10.41 -1.36 -13.65
C ASP A 341 -9.99 -2.04 -14.97
N GLU A 342 -8.83 -1.63 -15.49
CA GLU A 342 -8.23 -2.19 -16.71
C GLU A 342 -7.95 -3.70 -16.65
N ASN A 343 -7.89 -4.28 -15.44
CA ASN A 343 -7.64 -5.70 -15.20
C ASN A 343 -8.93 -6.48 -14.88
N ASN A 344 -10.11 -5.88 -15.07
CA ASN A 344 -11.42 -6.44 -14.69
C ASN A 344 -11.55 -6.72 -13.18
N LEU A 345 -10.87 -5.94 -12.35
CA LEU A 345 -11.05 -5.95 -10.90
C LEU A 345 -11.95 -4.81 -10.47
N ILE A 346 -12.70 -4.99 -9.38
CA ILE A 346 -13.54 -3.92 -8.83
C ILE A 346 -12.68 -2.72 -8.44
N ASP A 347 -12.95 -1.58 -9.07
CA ASP A 347 -12.37 -0.29 -8.75
C ASP A 347 -13.19 0.40 -7.66
N ILE A 348 -12.65 0.47 -6.44
CA ILE A 348 -13.33 1.09 -5.31
C ILE A 348 -13.33 2.62 -5.37
N SER A 349 -12.52 3.19 -6.26
CA SER A 349 -12.43 4.63 -6.48
C SER A 349 -13.40 5.14 -7.55
N SER A 350 -14.06 4.24 -8.27
CA SER A 350 -14.99 4.60 -9.35
C SER A 350 -16.30 5.18 -8.81
N SER A 351 -16.93 6.03 -9.62
CA SER A 351 -18.25 6.59 -9.32
C SER A 351 -19.30 5.49 -9.19
N ALA A 352 -19.26 4.47 -10.06
CA ALA A 352 -20.17 3.35 -10.00
C ALA A 352 -20.05 2.57 -8.68
N PHE A 353 -18.83 2.35 -8.17
CA PHE A 353 -18.68 1.69 -6.87
C PHE A 353 -19.19 2.57 -5.73
N TYR A 354 -19.03 3.89 -5.85
CA TYR A 354 -19.61 4.83 -4.89
C TYR A 354 -21.15 4.73 -4.85
N GLU A 355 -21.81 4.60 -5.99
CA GLU A 355 -23.26 4.41 -6.07
C GLU A 355 -23.69 3.09 -5.40
N GLU A 356 -22.94 2.01 -5.59
CA GLU A 356 -23.19 0.72 -4.92
C GLU A 356 -23.11 0.80 -3.39
N ILE A 357 -22.16 1.58 -2.85
CA ILE A 357 -22.02 1.72 -1.40
C ILE A 357 -22.95 2.80 -0.81
N THR A 358 -23.46 3.74 -1.62
CA THR A 358 -24.23 4.90 -1.14
C THR A 358 -25.47 4.51 -0.31
N PRO A 359 -26.27 3.51 -0.69
CA PRO A 359 -27.36 3.02 0.15
C PRO A 359 -26.89 2.50 1.52
N LEU A 360 -25.66 2.00 1.62
CA LEU A 360 -25.03 1.55 2.87
C LEU A 360 -24.46 2.71 3.69
N LEU A 361 -24.08 3.82 3.05
CA LEU A 361 -23.62 5.07 3.68
C LEU A 361 -24.69 5.65 4.62
N ASN A 362 -25.97 5.56 4.27
CA ASN A 362 -27.03 6.16 5.08
C ASN A 362 -27.41 5.35 6.33
N LYS A 363 -26.93 4.10 6.49
CA LYS A 363 -27.28 3.24 7.64
C LYS A 363 -26.08 2.77 8.47
N ASN A 364 -24.95 2.42 7.85
CA ASN A 364 -23.86 1.69 8.53
C ASN A 364 -22.47 2.32 8.44
N ILE A 365 -22.23 3.22 7.47
CA ILE A 365 -20.91 3.78 7.17
C ILE A 365 -20.98 5.30 7.39
N LYS A 366 -20.25 5.82 8.38
CA LYS A 366 -20.27 7.26 8.72
C LYS A 366 -19.17 7.99 7.98
N ASN A 367 -19.37 9.25 7.58
CA ASN A 367 -18.28 10.08 7.07
C ASN A 367 -17.17 10.20 8.15
N PRO A 368 -15.94 9.70 7.89
CA PRO A 368 -14.88 9.68 8.90
C PRO A 368 -14.52 11.06 9.45
N ILE A 369 -14.50 12.11 8.61
CA ILE A 369 -13.96 13.42 8.99
C ILE A 369 -15.00 14.39 9.55
N MET A 370 -16.29 14.02 9.53
CA MET A 370 -17.39 14.92 9.91
C MET A 370 -17.18 15.60 11.27
N ASN A 371 -16.83 14.82 12.30
CA ASN A 371 -16.62 15.38 13.65
C ASN A 371 -15.43 16.33 13.71
N PHE A 372 -14.32 15.99 13.05
CA PHE A 372 -13.16 16.88 12.97
C PHE A 372 -13.50 18.16 12.21
N ALA A 373 -14.22 18.07 11.08
CA ALA A 373 -14.65 19.23 10.29
C ALA A 373 -15.56 20.18 11.08
N LEU A 374 -16.46 19.65 11.93
CA LEU A 374 -17.29 20.46 12.83
C LEU A 374 -16.43 21.25 13.83
N LEU A 375 -15.39 20.62 14.41
CA LEU A 375 -14.47 21.28 15.34
C LEU A 375 -13.56 22.29 14.62
N TYR A 376 -13.08 21.96 13.43
CA TYR A 376 -12.26 22.84 12.59
C TYR A 376 -12.97 24.17 12.31
N ASN A 377 -14.30 24.11 12.15
CA ASN A 377 -15.13 25.28 11.88
C ASN A 377 -15.64 25.98 13.16
N ASN A 378 -15.37 25.47 14.36
CA ASN A 378 -15.85 26.03 15.62
C ASN A 378 -15.02 27.25 16.07
N LYS A 379 -15.60 28.45 15.90
CA LYS A 379 -14.91 29.74 16.19
C LYS A 379 -14.38 29.85 17.61
N SER A 380 -15.12 29.35 18.60
CA SER A 380 -14.69 29.42 20.00
C SER A 380 -13.46 28.55 20.27
N LEU A 381 -13.44 27.34 19.70
CA LEU A 381 -12.31 26.42 19.84
C LEU A 381 -11.07 26.93 19.10
N ILE A 382 -11.23 27.41 17.87
CA ILE A 382 -10.10 27.98 17.10
C ILE A 382 -9.55 29.24 17.77
N ASN A 383 -10.40 30.10 18.32
CA ASN A 383 -9.95 31.26 19.09
C ASN A 383 -9.11 30.81 20.30
N SER A 384 -9.59 29.82 21.06
CA SER A 384 -8.85 29.27 22.21
C SER A 384 -7.50 28.66 21.80
N PHE A 385 -7.48 27.88 20.72
CA PHE A 385 -6.27 27.24 20.19
C PHE A 385 -5.24 28.27 19.72
N THR A 386 -5.67 29.28 18.94
CA THR A 386 -4.78 30.32 18.41
C THR A 386 -4.25 31.26 19.47
N GLN A 387 -5.00 31.50 20.56
CA GLN A 387 -4.51 32.22 21.74
C GLN A 387 -3.36 31.47 22.43
N GLU A 388 -3.52 30.17 22.66
CA GLU A 388 -2.47 29.34 23.28
C GLU A 388 -1.25 29.19 22.34
N TYR A 389 -1.47 29.12 21.02
CA TYR A 389 -0.40 29.12 20.02
C TYR A 389 0.35 30.46 19.99
N ALA A 390 -0.33 31.59 20.13
CA ALA A 390 0.30 32.89 20.25
C ALA A 390 1.19 32.98 21.50
N THR A 391 0.73 32.42 22.63
CA THR A 391 1.54 32.31 23.85
C THR A 391 2.79 31.46 23.61
N LYS A 392 2.68 30.33 22.91
CA LYS A 392 3.83 29.50 22.51
C LYS A 392 4.85 30.31 21.69
N ILE A 393 4.41 31.03 20.67
CA ILE A 393 5.30 31.86 19.81
C ILE A 393 6.09 32.86 20.66
N LEU A 394 5.44 33.52 21.62
CA LEU A 394 6.10 34.49 22.49
C LEU A 394 7.07 33.80 23.47
N ASN A 395 6.71 32.65 24.02
CA ASN A 395 7.55 31.90 24.97
C ASN A 395 8.81 31.32 24.31
N GLU A 396 8.69 30.84 23.08
CA GLU A 396 9.77 30.26 22.27
C GLU A 396 10.60 31.32 21.51
N TYR A 397 10.23 32.60 21.62
CA TYR A 397 10.98 33.68 20.99
C TYR A 397 12.43 33.73 21.53
N PRO A 398 13.45 34.00 20.69
CA PRO A 398 14.85 33.97 21.10
C PRO A 398 15.12 34.86 22.31
N LYS A 399 15.68 34.31 23.39
CA LYS A 399 15.82 35.02 24.67
C LYS A 399 16.72 36.25 24.56
N GLU A 400 17.72 36.21 23.67
CA GLU A 400 18.61 37.32 23.34
C GLU A 400 17.91 38.50 22.64
N LEU A 401 16.71 38.28 22.09
CA LEU A 401 15.84 39.30 21.50
C LEU A 401 14.68 39.67 22.42
N THR A 402 14.76 39.31 23.70
CA THR A 402 13.76 39.70 24.71
C THR A 402 14.42 40.41 25.88
N PHE A 403 13.66 41.25 26.57
CA PHE A 403 14.12 41.94 27.78
C PHE A 403 12.98 42.10 28.77
N SER A 404 13.31 42.12 30.07
CA SER A 404 12.33 42.35 31.13
C SER A 404 12.17 43.84 31.41
N ILE A 405 10.95 44.23 31.72
CA ILE A 405 10.58 45.57 32.16
C ILE A 405 10.18 45.46 33.63
N ALA A 406 10.84 46.23 34.49
CA ALA A 406 10.53 46.28 35.90
C ALA A 406 9.22 47.04 36.14
N ASP A 407 8.58 46.84 37.30
CA ASP A 407 7.28 47.45 37.63
C ASP A 407 7.29 48.99 37.57
N ASN A 408 8.45 49.59 37.79
CA ASN A 408 8.65 51.03 37.65
C ASN A 408 8.93 51.46 36.19
N GLY A 409 8.70 50.62 35.20
CA GLY A 409 8.90 50.91 33.77
C GLY A 409 10.37 50.97 33.33
N SER A 410 11.32 50.67 34.22
CA SER A 410 12.73 50.64 33.84
C SER A 410 13.09 49.34 33.13
N PHE A 411 13.89 49.45 32.08
CA PHE A 411 14.39 48.30 31.32
C PHE A 411 15.79 48.56 30.78
N THR A 412 16.46 47.48 30.40
CA THR A 412 17.79 47.53 29.77
C THR A 412 17.70 46.75 28.47
N LEU A 413 18.06 47.40 27.36
CA LEU A 413 18.07 46.75 26.06
C LEU A 413 19.33 45.89 25.93
N PRO A 414 19.22 44.63 25.50
CA PRO A 414 20.38 43.81 25.18
C PRO A 414 21.16 44.42 24.00
N LYS A 415 22.44 44.05 23.86
CA LYS A 415 23.30 44.56 22.79
C LYS A 415 22.84 44.06 21.41
N ILE A 416 22.19 44.94 20.64
CA ILE A 416 21.73 44.65 19.28
C ILE A 416 22.85 44.99 18.29
N ARG A 417 23.35 43.99 17.55
CA ARG A 417 24.46 44.17 16.59
C ARG A 417 24.05 44.83 15.26
N GLY A 418 22.76 45.11 15.06
CA GLY A 418 22.21 45.65 13.82
C GLY A 418 21.60 47.05 13.99
N ASN A 419 21.72 47.88 12.95
CA ASN A 419 21.21 49.26 12.95
C ASN A 419 19.72 49.36 12.59
N HIS A 420 19.06 48.22 12.33
CA HIS A 420 17.66 48.15 11.91
C HIS A 420 16.91 47.15 12.78
N TYR A 421 16.28 47.64 13.84
CA TYR A 421 15.41 46.85 14.70
C TYR A 421 14.15 47.63 15.08
N LYS A 422 13.15 46.92 15.57
CA LYS A 422 12.00 47.53 16.25
C LYS A 422 11.92 46.98 17.66
N ILE A 423 11.51 47.81 18.59
CA ILE A 423 11.20 47.39 19.95
C ILE A 423 9.69 47.32 20.06
N VAL A 424 9.18 46.25 20.63
CA VAL A 424 7.75 46.09 20.87
C VAL A 424 7.51 45.79 22.33
N ILE A 425 6.59 46.55 22.93
CA ILE A 425 6.30 46.46 24.35
C ILE A 425 4.79 46.47 24.55
N ASP A 426 4.30 45.54 25.35
CA ASP A 426 2.94 45.57 25.88
C ASP A 426 2.91 46.52 27.08
N VAL A 427 2.06 47.55 26.98
CA VAL A 427 1.94 48.58 28.02
C VAL A 427 0.71 48.30 28.91
N LYS A 428 -0.33 47.66 28.36
CA LYS A 428 -1.44 47.01 29.10
C LYS A 428 -2.11 45.95 28.21
N GLU A 429 -3.09 45.20 28.74
CA GLU A 429 -3.78 44.12 28.01
C GLU A 429 -4.35 44.52 26.64
N SER A 430 -4.75 45.77 26.46
CA SER A 430 -5.34 46.29 25.22
C SER A 430 -4.44 47.26 24.46
N TYR A 431 -3.13 47.30 24.76
CA TYR A 431 -2.27 48.33 24.17
C TYR A 431 -0.79 47.95 24.12
N SER A 432 -0.21 47.98 22.91
CA SER A 432 1.22 47.82 22.67
C SER A 432 1.80 49.00 21.92
N VAL A 433 3.10 49.23 22.11
CA VAL A 433 3.86 50.25 21.39
C VAL A 433 4.98 49.60 20.61
N ILE A 434 5.10 49.95 19.34
CA ILE A 434 6.22 49.60 18.47
C ILE A 434 7.09 50.84 18.27
N TYR A 435 8.33 50.81 18.74
CA TYR A 435 9.34 51.80 18.42
C TYR A 435 10.18 51.33 17.23
N ASN A 436 10.31 52.16 16.21
CA ASN A 436 11.09 51.87 15.01
C ASN A 436 12.45 52.58 15.07
N SER A 437 13.55 51.81 15.15
CA SER A 437 14.91 52.36 15.27
C SER A 437 15.56 52.71 13.92
N TYR A 438 14.82 52.67 12.82
CA TYR A 438 15.38 52.83 11.48
C TYR A 438 16.15 54.15 11.34
N ASN A 439 17.44 54.07 10.99
CA ASN A 439 18.38 55.19 10.92
C ASN A 439 18.61 55.97 12.23
N ILE A 440 18.32 55.38 13.39
CA ILE A 440 18.55 55.99 14.71
C ILE A 440 19.76 55.31 15.36
N LEU A 441 20.82 56.07 15.61
CA LEU A 441 22.10 55.57 16.14
C LEU A 441 22.07 55.27 17.65
N THR A 442 21.12 55.88 18.38
CA THR A 442 21.02 55.72 19.84
C THR A 442 19.69 55.10 20.24
N PRO A 443 19.68 54.07 21.10
CA PRO A 443 18.45 53.50 21.64
C PRO A 443 17.63 54.56 22.40
N PRO A 444 16.29 54.43 22.43
CA PRO A 444 15.44 55.37 23.14
C PRO A 444 15.71 55.29 24.65
N THR A 445 15.98 56.43 25.27
CA THR A 445 16.13 56.52 26.74
C THR A 445 14.77 56.58 27.43
N ASP A 446 13.78 57.24 26.82
CA ASP A 446 12.40 57.31 27.29
C ASP A 446 11.43 56.93 26.15
N LEU A 447 10.48 56.04 26.44
CA LEU A 447 9.35 55.72 25.58
C LEU A 447 8.07 56.32 26.16
N ARG A 448 7.46 57.25 25.41
CA ARG A 448 6.22 57.97 25.76
C ARG A 448 5.20 57.84 24.64
N GLN A 449 3.94 58.17 24.90
CA GLN A 449 2.85 58.09 23.90
C GLN A 449 3.17 58.83 22.59
N ASN A 450 3.83 59.99 22.69
CA ASN A 450 4.16 60.85 21.55
C ASN A 450 5.63 60.76 21.12
N SER A 451 6.34 59.70 21.51
CA SER A 451 7.73 59.52 21.10
C SER A 451 7.85 59.48 19.56
N PRO A 452 8.80 60.19 18.94
CA PRO A 452 9.04 60.05 17.52
C PRO A 452 9.34 58.60 17.14
N ASN A 453 8.85 58.17 15.97
CA ASN A 453 9.02 56.81 15.46
C ASN A 453 8.34 55.70 16.28
N THR A 454 7.33 56.02 17.09
CA THR A 454 6.46 55.02 17.72
C THR A 454 5.13 54.84 16.99
N THR A 455 4.65 53.60 16.93
CA THR A 455 3.31 53.24 16.45
C THR A 455 2.59 52.51 17.58
N SER A 456 1.39 52.96 17.92
CA SER A 456 0.52 52.30 18.89
C SER A 456 -0.35 51.23 18.23
N MET A 457 -0.63 50.15 18.96
CA MET A 457 -1.55 49.09 18.55
C MET A 457 -2.63 48.90 19.62
N GLU A 458 -3.88 48.72 19.19
CA GLU A 458 -5.06 48.60 20.06
C GLU A 458 -5.22 47.25 20.78
N TYR A 459 -4.18 46.42 20.79
CA TYR A 459 -4.19 45.07 21.36
C TYR A 459 -2.78 44.72 21.85
N ASN A 460 -2.68 43.82 22.85
CA ASN A 460 -1.38 43.26 23.24
C ASN A 460 -0.81 42.31 22.17
N LEU A 461 0.46 41.92 22.31
CA LEU A 461 1.13 41.09 21.31
C LEU A 461 0.46 39.72 21.13
N ASN A 462 0.06 39.10 22.23
CA ASN A 462 -0.61 37.81 22.20
C ASN A 462 -1.90 37.87 21.37
N GLN A 463 -2.73 38.89 21.60
CA GLN A 463 -3.98 39.13 20.88
C GLN A 463 -3.72 39.42 19.40
N ILE A 464 -2.73 40.24 19.07
CA ILE A 464 -2.37 40.55 17.67
C ILE A 464 -1.97 39.27 16.93
N ILE A 465 -1.10 38.46 17.53
CA ILE A 465 -0.62 37.21 16.94
C ILE A 465 -1.78 36.21 16.83
N SER A 466 -2.57 36.03 17.88
CA SER A 466 -3.73 35.15 17.92
C SER A 466 -4.76 35.52 16.84
N GLN A 467 -5.12 36.80 16.70
CA GLN A 467 -6.02 37.26 15.65
C GLN A 467 -5.47 36.99 14.25
N LYS A 468 -4.15 37.12 14.06
CA LYS A 468 -3.50 36.81 12.79
C LYS A 468 -3.57 35.32 12.46
N LEU A 469 -3.28 34.47 13.43
CA LEU A 469 -3.39 33.00 13.31
C LEU A 469 -4.85 32.59 13.06
N PHE A 470 -5.80 33.18 13.77
CA PHE A 470 -7.24 32.94 13.60
C PHE A 470 -7.71 33.30 12.20
N ARG A 471 -7.33 34.48 11.70
CA ARG A 471 -7.66 34.90 10.32
C ARG A 471 -7.08 33.95 9.29
N LEU A 472 -5.87 33.45 9.50
CA LEU A 472 -5.27 32.46 8.61
C LEU A 472 -5.94 31.10 8.65
N TRP A 473 -6.52 30.73 9.79
CA TRP A 473 -7.28 29.48 9.88
C TRP A 473 -8.62 29.55 9.15
N TYR A 474 -9.28 30.72 9.18
CA TYR A 474 -10.64 30.90 8.67
C TYR A 474 -10.75 31.50 7.26
N ASN A 475 -9.78 32.34 6.85
CA ASN A 475 -9.83 33.05 5.57
C ASN A 475 -8.93 32.40 4.49
N SER A 476 -8.29 31.28 4.80
CA SER A 476 -7.48 30.49 3.87
C SER A 476 -8.33 29.66 2.94
#